data_AF-A0A7C1GMX2-F1
#
_entry.id   AF-A0A7C1GMX2-F1
#
_cell.length_a   1.000
_cell.length_b   1.000
_cell.length_c   1.000
_cell.angle_alpha   90.00
_cell.angle_beta   90.00
_cell.angle_gamma   90.00
#
_symmetry.space_group_name_H-M   'P 1'
#
loop_
_entity.id
_entity.type
_entity.pdbx_description
1 polymer ?
#
loop_
_entity_poly.entity_id
_entity_poly.type
_entity_poly.pdbx_seq_one_letter_code
_entity_poly.pdbx_strand_id
1 'polypeptide(L)'
;MSKESRSSLVIAVSAVFAALTAVLTYLPGLALPSPTGGYTNVGDTIIFIAGLLFGSKVGLIVGLVGPVIADFLVGYPRWYVTLV
;
A
#
# COMPACT_ATOMS: atom_id res chain seq x y z
N MET A 1 -4.07 -7.89 26.79
CA MET A 1 -4.93 -7.20 25.81
C MET A 1 -6.14 -8.08 25.50
N SER A 2 -7.37 -7.57 25.54
CA SER A 2 -8.54 -8.32 25.07
C SER A 2 -8.43 -8.58 23.56
N LYS A 3 -9.07 -9.65 23.06
CA LYS A 3 -9.09 -9.98 21.62
C LYS A 3 -9.60 -8.81 20.76
N GLU A 4 -10.64 -8.13 21.24
CA GLU A 4 -11.23 -6.94 20.61
C GLU A 4 -10.21 -5.81 20.43
N SER A 5 -9.47 -5.46 21.48
CA SER A 5 -8.46 -4.40 21.43
C SER A 5 -7.33 -4.70 20.43
N ARG A 6 -6.95 -5.99 20.31
CA ARG A 6 -5.95 -6.42 19.32
C ARG A 6 -6.47 -6.31 17.88
N SER A 7 -7.78 -6.52 17.65
CA SER A 7 -8.39 -6.38 16.33
C SER A 7 -8.43 -4.92 15.88
N SER A 8 -8.88 -4.00 16.76
CA SER A 8 -8.94 -2.58 16.44
C SER A 8 -7.58 -1.98 16.10
N LEU A 9 -6.52 -2.40 16.81
CA LEU A 9 -5.15 -1.97 16.50
C LEU A 9 -4.68 -2.44 15.13
N VAL A 10 -4.99 -3.68 14.74
CA VAL A 10 -4.65 -4.19 13.41
C VAL A 10 -5.32 -3.37 12.32
N ILE A 11 -6.60 -3.04 12.49
CA ILE A 11 -7.34 -2.21 11.53
C ILE A 11 -6.73 -0.81 11.45
N ALA A 12 -6.52 -0.16 12.59
CA ALA A 12 -5.98 1.21 12.64
C ALA A 12 -4.58 1.30 12.01
N VAL A 13 -3.67 0.38 12.38
CA VAL A 13 -2.32 0.33 11.81
C VAL A 13 -2.39 0.05 10.31
N SER A 14 -3.18 -0.93 9.87
CA SER A 14 -3.31 -1.25 8.45
C SER A 14 -3.86 -0.08 7.65
N ALA A 15 -4.86 0.65 8.16
CA ALA A 15 -5.44 1.80 7.49
C ALA A 15 -4.44 2.96 7.34
N VAL A 16 -3.69 3.29 8.39
CA VAL A 16 -2.68 4.36 8.36
C VAL A 16 -1.55 4.01 7.40
N PHE A 17 -1.03 2.78 7.47
CA PHE A 17 0.03 2.35 6.57
C PHE A 17 -0.45 2.24 5.12
N ALA A 18 -1.67 1.77 4.87
CA ALA A 18 -2.24 1.74 3.51
C ALA A 18 -2.40 3.15 2.93
N ALA A 19 -2.88 4.12 3.72
CA ALA A 19 -2.97 5.51 3.29
C ALA A 19 -1.59 6.10 2.99
N LEU A 20 -0.58 5.80 3.82
CA LEU A 20 0.79 6.24 3.60
C LEU A 20 1.40 5.61 2.34
N THR A 21 1.20 4.31 2.13
CA THR A 21 1.57 3.63 0.88
C THR A 21 0.92 4.32 -0.31
N ALA A 22 -0.40 4.55 -0.29
CA ALA A 22 -1.10 5.20 -1.39
C ALA A 22 -0.51 6.58 -1.74
N VAL A 23 -0.21 7.42 -0.74
CA VAL A 23 0.40 8.75 -0.96
C VAL A 23 1.80 8.63 -1.55
N LEU A 24 2.63 7.72 -1.02
CA LEU A 24 4.00 7.49 -1.49
C LEU A 24 4.06 6.70 -2.80
N THR A 25 2.98 6.09 -3.24
CA THR A 25 2.84 5.49 -4.56
C THR A 25 2.36 6.54 -5.56
N TYR A 26 1.32 7.30 -5.22
CA TYR A 26 0.69 8.30 -6.08
C TYR A 26 1.61 9.48 -6.41
N LEU A 27 2.17 10.17 -5.40
CA LEU A 27 2.94 11.40 -5.64
C LEU A 27 4.21 11.14 -6.47
N PRO A 28 5.06 10.16 -6.13
CA PRO A 28 6.20 9.81 -6.97
C PRO A 28 5.76 9.20 -8.30
N GLY A 29 4.62 8.49 -8.34
CA GLY A 29 4.09 7.92 -9.56
C GLY A 29 3.77 8.93 -10.66
N LEU A 30 3.41 10.16 -10.28
CA LEU A 30 3.21 11.26 -11.23
C LEU A 30 4.52 11.83 -11.80
N ALA A 31 5.65 11.66 -11.10
CA ALA A 31 6.92 12.31 -11.42
C ALA A 31 8.00 11.34 -11.91
N LEU A 32 7.91 10.06 -11.55
CA LEU A 32 8.92 9.03 -11.78
C LEU A 32 8.38 7.93 -12.70
N PRO A 33 8.35 8.16 -14.02
CA PRO A 33 7.95 7.14 -14.98
C PRO A 33 8.93 5.96 -14.94
N SER A 34 8.38 4.75 -15.04
CA SER A 34 9.16 3.53 -15.14
C SER A 34 9.51 3.24 -16.61
N PRO A 35 10.74 2.78 -16.91
CA PRO A 35 11.13 2.31 -18.26
C PRO A 35 10.25 1.19 -18.81
N THR A 36 9.48 0.50 -17.96
CA THR A 36 8.60 -0.61 -18.33
C THR A 36 7.16 -0.19 -18.71
N GLY A 37 6.89 1.11 -18.81
CA GLY A 37 5.56 1.61 -19.23
C GLY A 37 4.56 1.77 -18.08
N GLY A 38 5.06 2.13 -16.90
CA GLY A 38 4.29 2.43 -15.70
C GLY A 38 4.96 3.52 -14.88
N TYR A 39 4.89 3.42 -13.56
CA TYR A 39 5.57 4.34 -12.66
C TYR A 39 6.26 3.57 -11.52
N THR A 40 7.27 4.18 -10.91
CA THR A 40 8.02 3.54 -9.83
C THR A 40 7.22 3.55 -8.53
N ASN A 41 6.87 2.39 -7.98
CA ASN A 41 6.09 2.28 -6.75
C ASN A 41 6.98 2.44 -5.50
N VAL A 42 7.24 3.68 -5.09
CA VAL A 42 8.03 3.98 -3.89
C VAL A 42 7.33 3.51 -2.60
N GLY A 43 5.99 3.38 -2.64
CA GLY A 43 5.16 2.92 -1.53
C GLY A 43 5.43 1.48 -1.09
N ASP A 44 6.08 0.65 -1.90
CA ASP A 44 6.48 -0.72 -1.54
C ASP A 44 7.36 -0.75 -0.27
N THR A 45 8.14 0.31 -0.06
CA THR A 45 8.94 0.49 1.16
C THR A 45 8.06 0.43 2.42
N ILE A 46 6.88 1.04 2.38
CA ILE A 46 5.93 1.06 3.50
C ILE A 46 5.27 -0.31 3.69
N ILE A 47 5.00 -1.03 2.58
CA ILE A 47 4.46 -2.41 2.64
C ILE A 47 5.45 -3.32 3.36
N PHE A 48 6.74 -3.26 3.00
CA PHE A 48 7.77 -4.05 3.65
C PHE A 48 7.94 -3.68 5.13
N ILE A 49 7.96 -2.38 5.46
CA ILE A 49 8.02 -1.94 6.86
C ILE A 49 6.81 -2.46 7.64
N ALA A 50 5.60 -2.37 7.10
CA ALA A 50 4.39 -2.87 7.74
C ALA A 50 4.44 -4.38 7.99
N GLY A 51 4.90 -5.15 7.00
CA GLY A 51 5.07 -6.60 7.12
C GLY A 51 6.14 -7.00 8.14
N LEU A 52 7.27 -6.28 8.19
CA LEU A 52 8.36 -6.53 9.12
C LEU A 52 8.00 -6.17 10.56
N LEU A 53 7.28 -5.07 10.78
CA LEU A 53 6.94 -4.57 12.12
C LEU A 53 5.68 -5.24 12.72
N PHE A 54 4.66 -5.50 11.89
CA PHE A 54 3.34 -5.94 12.36
C PHE A 54 2.93 -7.33 11.82
N GLY A 55 3.81 -7.97 11.05
CA GLY A 55 3.62 -9.32 10.53
C GLY A 55 2.92 -9.38 9.17
N SER A 56 2.94 -10.58 8.59
CA SER A 56 2.48 -10.84 7.22
C SER A 56 1.02 -10.43 6.96
N LYS A 57 0.13 -10.55 7.94
CA LYS A 57 -1.28 -10.15 7.79
C LYS A 57 -1.43 -8.65 7.55
N VAL A 58 -0.72 -7.82 8.33
CA VAL A 58 -0.78 -6.36 8.17
C VAL A 58 -0.09 -5.94 6.87
N GLY A 59 1.08 -6.52 6.57
CA GLY A 59 1.77 -6.28 5.31
C GLY A 59 0.90 -6.61 4.08
N LEU A 60 0.17 -7.73 4.12
CA LEU A 60 -0.76 -8.11 3.06
C LEU A 60 -1.90 -7.08 2.90
N ILE A 61 -2.55 -6.66 3.99
CA ILE A 61 -3.64 -5.68 3.92
C ILE A 61 -3.13 -4.35 3.35
N VAL A 62 -1.99 -3.87 3.87
CA VAL A 62 -1.37 -2.61 3.42
C VAL A 62 -0.98 -2.68 1.94
N GLY A 63 -0.37 -3.79 1.53
CA GLY A 63 0.08 -3.99 0.15
C GLY A 63 -1.02 -4.25 -0.86
N LEU A 64 -2.19 -4.70 -0.43
CA LEU A 64 -3.37 -4.76 -1.31
C LEU A 64 -4.08 -3.40 -1.38
N VAL A 65 -4.35 -2.76 -0.25
CA VAL A 65 -5.23 -1.58 -0.21
C VAL A 65 -4.51 -0.32 -0.71
N GLY A 66 -3.29 -0.07 -0.27
CA GLY A 66 -2.56 1.17 -0.60
C GLY A 66 -2.30 1.35 -2.10
N PRO A 67 -1.61 0.39 -2.75
CA PRO A 67 -1.30 0.47 -4.18
C PRO A 67 -2.54 0.53 -5.07
N VAL A 68 -3.59 -0.26 -4.77
CA VAL A 68 -4.85 -0.22 -5.53
C VAL A 68 -5.48 1.16 -5.50
N ILE A 69 -5.51 1.82 -4.34
CA ILE A 69 -6.01 3.20 -4.23
C ILE A 69 -5.15 4.14 -5.09
N ALA A 70 -3.81 4.02 -5.02
CA ALA A 70 -2.93 4.85 -5.82
C ALA A 70 -3.15 4.63 -7.33
N ASP A 71 -3.22 3.38 -7.79
CA ASP A 71 -3.44 3.08 -9.21
C ASP A 71 -4.74 3.67 -9.74
N PHE A 72 -5.83 3.61 -8.94
CA PHE A 72 -7.09 4.25 -9.30
C PHE A 72 -6.95 5.77 -9.43
N LEU A 73 -6.13 6.40 -8.59
CA LEU A 73 -5.89 7.85 -8.62
C LEU A 73 -4.94 8.30 -9.74
N VAL A 74 -3.84 7.57 -9.99
CA VAL A 74 -2.91 7.89 -11.09
C VAL A 74 -3.56 7.60 -12.45
N GLY A 75 -4.59 6.74 -12.50
CA GLY A 75 -5.34 6.44 -13.73
C GLY A 75 -4.58 5.52 -14.67
N TYR A 76 -3.77 4.60 -14.12
CA TYR A 76 -3.02 3.59 -14.89
C TYR A 76 -3.67 2.20 -14.79
N PRO A 77 -4.72 1.93 -15.58
CA PRO A 77 -5.48 0.69 -15.44
C PRO A 77 -4.72 -0.59 -15.79
N ARG A 78 -3.65 -0.47 -16.58
CA ARG A 78 -2.74 -1.58 -16.88
C ARG A 78 -2.02 -2.10 -15.63
N TRP A 79 -1.85 -1.27 -14.60
CA TRP A 79 -1.09 -1.61 -13.40
C TRP A 79 -1.95 -1.95 -12.18
N TYR A 80 -3.27 -2.09 -12.33
CA TYR A 80 -4.18 -2.63 -11.30
C TYR A 80 -3.88 -4.09 -10.86
N VAL A 81 -2.72 -4.64 -11.23
CA VAL A 81 -2.32 -6.04 -11.04
C VAL A 81 -2.24 -6.43 -9.56
N THR A 82 -2.30 -5.47 -8.63
CA THR A 82 -2.52 -5.78 -7.21
C THR A 82 -3.85 -6.53 -6.94
N LEU A 83 -4.81 -6.50 -7.87
CA LEU A 83 -6.08 -7.25 -7.79
C LEU A 83 -6.08 -8.63 -8.48
N VAL A 84 -4.99 -9.08 -9.10
CA VAL A 84 -4.91 -10.36 -9.84
C VAL A 84 -3.86 -11.29 -9.27
#